data_AF-A0A0N7KQN2-F1
#
_entry.id   AF-A0A0N7KQN2-F1
#
_cell.length_a   1.000
_cell.length_b   1.000
_cell.length_c   1.000
_cell.angle_alpha   90.00
_cell.angle_beta   90.00
_cell.angle_gamma   90.00
#
_symmetry.space_group_name_H-M   'P 1'
#
loop_
_entity.id
_entity.type
_entity.pdbx_description
1 polymer ?
#
loop_
_entity_poly.entity_id
_entity_poly.type
_entity_poly.pdbx_seq_one_letter_code
_entity_poly.pdbx_strand_id
1 'polypeptide(L)'
;FLSLWLRVQRRNLKTNVGITVFPILICVLLVVLQNVINGELDKPKYQCGCECTESDLDGTCLRKECGIQHSTLEQVWSCEVPSPPRWPALIQVPWPGFRAVGTASQPFDDLPNPLCRGDGSCPVTLLVTGENQTLAERVSGRVFPALYPLPNVTDYLMPPPFSPSQVTDYLDILSRIVVGSDTQPWYTQLLEPAFSSGKTLHLLQPRCMPFMFGTIPYNAGGVPLHIDIQCIEVQMLWRESASVINYELFKGYVQRGGETNEFVAGYDFLNTTGYDLNINVWYNSTYNDNTAYSFIAALRVPRLVNAISNAYLKFIRGSGVDMLLEYVKEMPKVGTRFRLDLSSLLSVLFFTWIVELLFPVMLTYLVYEKEQKLKIMMKMHGLKDGPYWLISYAYFFALSVIYMTFFVIFGSLIGNFLPIYFHEDCTCIFCGIFLFICQDSHCDWIHLCIWLWLARGISFSFLC
;
A
#
# COMPACT_ATOMS: atom_id res chain seq x y z
N PHE A 1 -36.23 10.35 53.16
CA PHE A 1 -35.01 10.41 52.34
C PHE A 1 -35.16 9.60 51.06
N LEU A 2 -35.18 8.26 51.14
CA LEU A 2 -35.33 7.36 49.98
C LEU A 2 -36.54 7.74 49.08
N SER A 3 -37.68 8.03 49.69
CA SER A 3 -38.91 8.41 48.99
C SER A 3 -38.86 9.75 48.26
N LEU A 4 -38.06 10.70 48.75
CA LEU A 4 -37.89 12.01 48.11
C LEU A 4 -36.89 11.91 46.96
N TRP A 5 -35.81 11.16 47.20
CA TRP A 5 -34.75 10.87 46.24
C TRP A 5 -35.28 10.06 45.04
N LEU A 6 -36.10 9.02 45.28
CA LEU A 6 -36.81 8.29 44.23
C LEU A 6 -37.75 9.18 43.41
N ARG A 7 -38.34 10.21 44.03
CA ARG A 7 -39.28 11.14 43.36
C ARG A 7 -38.55 12.11 42.44
N VAL A 8 -37.35 12.55 42.82
CA VAL A 8 -36.45 13.36 41.97
C VAL A 8 -35.97 12.52 40.78
N GLN A 9 -35.55 11.28 41.02
CA GLN A 9 -35.14 10.37 39.94
C GLN A 9 -36.26 10.05 38.96
N ARG A 10 -37.49 9.86 39.44
CA ARG A 10 -38.67 9.65 38.58
C ARG A 10 -38.97 10.83 37.66
N ARG A 11 -38.59 12.07 38.04
CA ARG A 11 -38.72 13.25 37.17
C ARG A 11 -37.69 13.30 36.04
N ASN A 12 -36.50 12.73 36.25
CA ASN A 12 -35.43 12.64 35.24
C ASN A 12 -35.47 11.33 34.45
N LEU A 13 -36.55 10.55 34.56
CA LEU A 13 -36.71 9.27 33.84
C LEU A 13 -36.52 9.43 32.33
N LYS A 14 -37.01 10.54 31.73
CA LYS A 14 -36.82 10.81 30.30
C LYS A 14 -35.35 10.95 29.91
N THR A 15 -34.56 11.65 30.72
CA THR A 15 -33.12 11.83 30.50
C THR A 15 -32.38 10.52 30.67
N ASN A 16 -32.68 9.76 31.72
CA ASN A 16 -32.07 8.46 31.98
C ASN A 16 -32.37 7.45 30.85
N VAL A 17 -33.60 7.43 30.34
CA VAL A 17 -33.98 6.61 29.17
C VAL A 17 -33.25 7.08 27.90
N GLY A 18 -33.11 8.38 27.69
CA GLY A 18 -32.34 8.93 26.56
C GLY A 18 -30.88 8.49 26.56
N ILE A 19 -30.24 8.49 27.74
CA ILE A 19 -28.84 8.06 27.91
C ILE A 19 -28.68 6.57 27.64
N THR A 20 -29.63 5.73 28.08
CA THR A 20 -29.57 4.28 27.79
C THR A 20 -29.81 3.96 26.31
N VAL A 21 -30.51 4.83 25.58
CA VAL A 21 -30.77 4.66 24.14
C VAL A 21 -29.60 5.13 23.27
N PHE A 22 -28.77 6.06 23.77
CA PHE A 22 -27.68 6.64 22.98
C PHE A 22 -26.65 5.61 22.46
N PRO A 23 -26.15 4.65 23.26
CA PRO A 23 -25.27 3.60 22.75
C PRO A 23 -25.92 2.75 21.67
N ILE A 24 -27.23 2.50 21.79
CA ILE A 24 -28.01 1.74 20.79
C ILE A 24 -28.01 2.50 19.46
N LEU A 25 -28.23 3.81 19.48
CA LEU A 25 -28.20 4.64 18.27
C LEU A 25 -26.81 4.62 17.60
N ILE A 26 -25.73 4.69 18.39
CA ILE A 26 -24.36 4.58 17.85
C ILE A 26 -24.12 3.20 17.25
N CYS A 27 -24.50 2.11 17.94
CA CYS A 27 -24.36 0.75 17.41
C CYS A 27 -25.12 0.57 16.10
N VAL A 28 -26.35 1.10 16.01
CA VAL A 28 -27.15 1.08 14.78
C VAL A 28 -26.45 1.87 13.67
N LEU A 29 -25.95 3.07 13.97
CA LEU A 29 -25.23 3.89 12.99
C LEU A 29 -23.97 3.19 12.46
N LEU A 30 -23.23 2.48 13.33
CA LEU A 30 -22.06 1.71 12.92
C LEU A 30 -22.41 0.53 12.03
N VAL A 31 -23.50 -0.20 12.32
CA VAL A 31 -23.96 -1.28 11.45
C VAL A 31 -24.42 -0.76 10.10
N VAL A 32 -25.15 0.37 10.07
CA VAL A 32 -25.54 1.01 8.82
C VAL A 32 -24.30 1.42 8.02
N LEU A 33 -23.32 2.07 8.65
CA LEU A 33 -22.09 2.50 8.00
C LEU A 33 -21.27 1.29 7.49
N GLN A 34 -21.13 0.25 8.31
CA GLN A 34 -20.46 -1.01 7.95
C GLN A 34 -21.13 -1.66 6.74
N ASN A 35 -22.46 -1.69 6.69
CA ASN A 35 -23.22 -2.24 5.57
C ASN A 35 -23.06 -1.40 4.30
N VAL A 36 -23.10 -0.07 4.41
CA VAL A 36 -22.88 0.84 3.28
C VAL A 36 -21.47 0.67 2.72
N ILE A 37 -20.45 0.69 3.59
CA ILE A 37 -19.06 0.54 3.18
C ILE A 37 -18.82 -0.85 2.59
N ASN A 38 -19.28 -1.92 3.22
CA ASN A 38 -19.14 -3.26 2.66
C ASN A 38 -19.89 -3.40 1.33
N GLY A 39 -21.05 -2.77 1.16
CA GLY A 39 -21.76 -2.74 -0.12
C GLY A 39 -20.98 -2.01 -1.22
N GLU A 40 -20.27 -0.94 -0.87
CA GLU A 40 -19.38 -0.23 -1.79
C GLU A 40 -18.13 -1.04 -2.15
N LEU A 41 -17.58 -1.77 -1.19
CA LEU A 41 -16.38 -2.60 -1.37
C LEU A 41 -16.69 -3.96 -1.99
N ASP A 42 -17.95 -4.41 -1.98
CA ASP A 42 -18.39 -5.64 -2.66
C ASP A 42 -18.73 -5.40 -4.14
N LYS A 43 -18.47 -4.19 -4.66
CA LYS A 43 -18.58 -3.90 -6.09
C LYS A 43 -17.64 -4.80 -6.89
N PRO A 44 -18.03 -5.19 -8.13
CA PRO A 44 -17.24 -6.10 -8.97
C PRO A 44 -15.81 -5.60 -9.26
N LYS A 45 -15.59 -4.28 -9.19
CA LYS A 45 -14.28 -3.64 -9.33
C LYS A 45 -13.25 -4.12 -8.29
N TYR A 46 -13.69 -4.56 -7.11
CA TYR A 46 -12.84 -5.01 -6.00
C TYR A 46 -12.87 -6.52 -5.79
N GLN A 47 -13.68 -7.23 -6.56
CA GLN A 47 -13.73 -8.70 -6.54
C GLN A 47 -12.79 -9.27 -7.59
N CYS A 48 -12.32 -10.50 -7.35
CA CYS A 48 -11.47 -11.19 -8.31
C CYS A 48 -12.23 -11.32 -9.64
N GLY A 49 -11.56 -10.99 -10.73
CA GLY A 49 -12.09 -11.12 -12.07
C GLY A 49 -12.32 -12.59 -12.42
N CYS A 50 -13.39 -12.85 -13.15
CA CYS A 50 -13.80 -14.19 -13.50
C CYS A 50 -14.43 -14.21 -14.88
N GLU A 51 -14.17 -15.26 -15.63
CA GLU A 51 -14.72 -15.50 -16.96
C GLU A 51 -15.51 -16.80 -16.99
N CYS A 52 -16.50 -16.86 -17.87
CA CYS A 52 -17.33 -18.04 -18.07
C CYS A 52 -16.69 -18.94 -19.12
N THR A 53 -16.20 -20.10 -18.68
CA THR A 53 -15.51 -21.06 -19.55
C THR A 53 -16.50 -21.99 -20.29
N GLU A 54 -17.67 -22.24 -19.69
CA GLU A 54 -18.74 -23.05 -20.29
C GLU A 54 -20.07 -22.32 -20.18
N SER A 55 -20.79 -22.21 -21.29
CA SER A 55 -22.14 -21.65 -21.36
C SER A 55 -23.12 -22.66 -21.95
N ASP A 56 -24.33 -22.70 -21.42
CA ASP A 56 -25.42 -23.47 -22.01
C ASP A 56 -25.88 -22.83 -23.34
N LEU A 57 -26.70 -23.54 -24.13
CA LEU A 57 -27.31 -23.07 -25.38
C LEU A 57 -28.09 -21.75 -25.18
N ASP A 58 -28.61 -21.51 -23.98
CA ASP A 58 -29.32 -20.28 -23.59
C ASP A 58 -28.38 -19.14 -23.12
N GLY A 59 -27.06 -19.34 -23.16
CA GLY A 59 -26.05 -18.36 -22.75
C GLY A 59 -25.84 -18.25 -21.24
N THR A 60 -26.44 -19.13 -20.44
CA THR A 60 -26.21 -19.18 -18.99
C THR A 60 -24.84 -19.79 -18.69
N CYS A 61 -24.08 -19.14 -17.79
CA CYS A 61 -22.75 -19.58 -17.42
C CYS A 61 -22.82 -20.82 -16.51
N LEU A 62 -22.44 -21.99 -17.03
CA LEU A 62 -22.41 -23.25 -16.29
C LEU A 62 -21.16 -23.35 -15.41
N ARG A 63 -20.04 -22.85 -15.91
CA ARG A 63 -18.75 -22.88 -15.22
C ARG A 63 -18.06 -21.53 -15.30
N LYS A 64 -17.74 -20.99 -14.14
CA LYS A 64 -17.07 -19.69 -13.96
C LYS A 64 -15.70 -19.94 -13.35
N GLU A 65 -14.65 -19.50 -14.03
CA GLU A 65 -13.28 -19.59 -13.54
C GLU A 65 -12.81 -18.19 -13.14
N CYS A 66 -12.44 -18.07 -11.86
CA CYS A 66 -11.94 -16.83 -11.27
C CYS A 66 -10.44 -16.92 -11.13
N GLY A 67 -9.73 -15.84 -11.46
CA GLY A 67 -8.28 -15.84 -11.39
C GLY A 67 -7.66 -14.55 -11.86
N ILE A 68 -6.35 -14.45 -11.65
CA ILE A 68 -5.57 -13.28 -12.04
C ILE A 68 -5.62 -13.02 -13.55
N GLN A 69 -5.83 -14.06 -14.37
CA GLN A 69 -5.89 -13.95 -15.83
C GLN A 69 -7.11 -13.16 -16.33
N HIS A 70 -8.18 -13.10 -15.54
CA HIS A 70 -9.41 -12.37 -15.86
C HIS A 70 -9.58 -11.09 -15.02
N SER A 71 -8.56 -10.74 -14.25
CA SER A 71 -8.60 -9.65 -13.26
C SER A 71 -7.83 -8.43 -13.73
N THR A 72 -8.35 -7.24 -13.44
CA THR A 72 -7.61 -5.98 -13.57
C THR A 72 -6.60 -5.79 -12.43
N LEU A 73 -5.74 -4.76 -12.54
CA LEU A 73 -4.76 -4.38 -11.51
C LEU A 73 -5.40 -4.07 -10.14
N GLU A 74 -6.67 -3.66 -10.11
CA GLU A 74 -7.40 -3.39 -8.85
C GLU A 74 -8.09 -4.66 -8.32
N GLN A 75 -8.54 -5.56 -9.20
CA GLN A 75 -9.21 -6.80 -8.84
C GLN A 75 -8.24 -7.87 -8.33
N VAL A 76 -7.00 -7.90 -8.81
CA VAL A 76 -6.01 -8.93 -8.47
C VAL A 76 -5.73 -9.03 -6.96
N TRP A 77 -6.00 -7.96 -6.22
CA TRP A 77 -5.85 -7.90 -4.76
C TRP A 77 -6.79 -8.82 -3.99
N SER A 78 -7.97 -9.12 -4.50
CA SER A 78 -8.92 -10.05 -3.86
C SER A 78 -8.80 -11.50 -4.34
N CYS A 79 -8.07 -11.74 -5.43
CA CYS A 79 -7.86 -13.09 -5.95
C CYS A 79 -7.04 -13.98 -5.01
N GLU A 80 -7.34 -15.27 -5.01
CA GLU A 80 -6.46 -16.30 -4.47
C GLU A 80 -5.29 -16.52 -5.44
N VAL A 81 -4.06 -16.52 -4.93
CA VAL A 81 -2.86 -16.72 -5.76
C VAL A 81 -1.94 -17.71 -5.06
N PRO A 82 -2.16 -19.03 -5.23
CA PRO A 82 -1.33 -20.06 -4.60
C PRO A 82 0.05 -20.17 -5.26
N SER A 83 0.19 -19.74 -6.51
CA SER A 83 1.45 -19.75 -7.26
C SER A 83 1.56 -18.47 -8.09
N PRO A 84 2.19 -17.41 -7.54
CA PRO A 84 2.36 -16.15 -8.24
C PRO A 84 3.14 -16.30 -9.56
N PRO A 85 2.76 -15.55 -10.62
CA PRO A 85 3.50 -15.53 -11.88
C PRO A 85 4.95 -15.07 -11.69
N ARG A 86 5.82 -15.53 -12.60
CA ARG A 86 7.23 -15.11 -12.67
C ARG A 86 7.35 -14.03 -13.72
N TRP A 87 7.56 -12.78 -13.30
CA TRP A 87 7.69 -11.66 -14.22
C TRP A 87 9.17 -11.41 -14.54
N PRO A 88 9.54 -11.11 -15.79
CA PRO A 88 10.91 -10.70 -16.10
C PRO A 88 11.24 -9.40 -15.34
N ALA A 89 12.47 -9.27 -14.88
CA ALA A 89 12.89 -8.05 -14.20
C ALA A 89 13.04 -6.89 -15.21
N LEU A 90 12.19 -5.88 -15.06
CA LEU A 90 12.13 -4.72 -15.95
C LEU A 90 12.85 -3.50 -15.35
N ILE A 91 13.27 -2.56 -16.20
CA ILE A 91 13.66 -1.20 -15.82
C ILE A 91 12.49 -0.23 -16.04
N GLN A 92 12.32 0.76 -15.16
CA GLN A 92 11.40 1.87 -15.42
C GLN A 92 11.99 2.80 -16.49
N VAL A 93 11.33 2.89 -17.63
CA VAL A 93 11.70 3.80 -18.71
C VAL A 93 10.80 5.03 -18.64
N PRO A 94 11.31 6.25 -18.86
CA PRO A 94 10.45 7.42 -18.97
C PRO A 94 9.56 7.35 -20.20
N TRP A 95 8.31 7.81 -20.04
CA TRP A 95 7.39 8.01 -21.15
C TRP A 95 8.05 8.88 -22.24
N PRO A 96 7.83 8.63 -23.56
CA PRO A 96 8.51 9.36 -24.64
C PRO A 96 8.50 10.89 -24.50
N GLY A 97 7.37 11.45 -24.07
CA GLY A 97 7.22 12.90 -23.84
C GLY A 97 8.00 13.48 -22.67
N PHE A 98 8.51 12.65 -21.75
CA PHE A 98 9.24 13.07 -20.55
C PHE A 98 10.74 12.77 -20.61
N ARG A 99 11.23 12.06 -21.63
CA ARG A 99 12.67 11.70 -21.77
C ARG A 99 13.55 12.94 -21.79
N ALA A 100 14.70 12.91 -21.11
CA ALA A 100 15.63 14.03 -21.05
C ALA A 100 16.07 14.52 -22.45
N VAL A 101 16.01 15.84 -22.65
CA VAL A 101 16.47 16.54 -23.86
C VAL A 101 17.28 17.77 -23.46
N GLY A 102 18.07 18.29 -24.40
CA GLY A 102 18.85 19.49 -24.20
C GLY A 102 17.94 20.70 -23.96
N THR A 103 18.16 21.41 -22.86
CA THR A 103 17.47 22.66 -22.55
C THR A 103 18.45 23.82 -22.60
N ALA A 104 17.99 25.02 -22.96
CA ALA A 104 18.83 26.22 -22.95
C ALA A 104 19.43 26.55 -21.56
N SER A 105 18.91 25.94 -20.49
CA SER A 105 19.38 26.09 -19.12
C SER A 105 20.54 25.14 -18.74
N GLN A 106 20.89 24.19 -19.61
CA GLN A 106 21.93 23.20 -19.33
C GLN A 106 23.25 23.60 -19.98
N PRO A 107 24.38 23.41 -19.27
CA PRO A 107 25.71 23.73 -19.81
C PRO A 107 26.26 22.65 -20.76
N PHE A 108 25.51 21.56 -21.00
CA PHE A 108 25.97 20.40 -21.76
C PHE A 108 25.18 20.25 -23.06
N ASP A 109 25.91 20.08 -24.16
CA ASP A 109 25.36 19.91 -25.52
C ASP A 109 25.20 18.41 -25.91
N ASP A 110 25.29 17.49 -24.95
CA ASP A 110 25.32 16.04 -25.19
C ASP A 110 23.94 15.36 -25.15
N LEU A 111 22.90 16.10 -24.73
CA LEU A 111 21.52 15.64 -24.72
C LEU A 111 20.85 15.80 -26.08
N PRO A 112 19.86 14.95 -26.42
CA PRO A 112 19.19 14.99 -27.71
C PRO A 112 18.36 16.28 -27.88
N ASN A 113 18.12 16.65 -29.14
CA ASN A 113 17.32 17.82 -29.49
C ASN A 113 15.85 17.65 -29.02
N PRO A 114 15.24 18.66 -28.36
CA PRO A 114 13.84 18.63 -27.91
C PRO A 114 12.81 18.14 -28.93
N LEU A 115 13.04 18.33 -30.23
CA LEU A 115 12.16 17.87 -31.31
C LEU A 115 11.90 16.35 -31.26
N CYS A 116 12.85 15.54 -30.79
CA CYS A 116 12.67 14.09 -30.72
C CYS A 116 11.53 13.66 -29.78
N ARG A 117 11.09 14.53 -28.85
CA ARG A 117 9.96 14.23 -27.96
C ARG A 117 8.64 14.20 -28.72
N GLY A 118 8.48 15.12 -29.67
CA GLY A 118 7.29 15.22 -30.52
C GLY A 118 7.11 13.97 -31.37
N ASP A 119 8.22 13.42 -31.86
CA ASP A 119 8.23 12.21 -32.70
C ASP A 119 8.30 10.90 -31.88
N GLY A 120 8.49 10.98 -30.56
CA GLY A 120 8.71 9.83 -29.68
C GLY A 120 10.03 9.08 -29.90
N SER A 121 10.95 9.66 -30.68
CA SER A 121 12.21 9.05 -31.13
C SER A 121 13.40 9.30 -30.19
N CYS A 122 13.22 10.08 -29.12
CA CYS A 122 14.33 10.38 -28.20
C CYS A 122 14.93 9.10 -27.60
N PRO A 123 16.27 8.98 -27.55
CA PRO A 123 16.93 7.93 -26.81
C PRO A 123 16.62 8.05 -25.31
N VAL A 124 16.84 6.96 -24.58
CA VAL A 124 16.78 6.97 -23.12
C VAL A 124 18.17 7.20 -22.55
N THR A 125 18.27 8.17 -21.65
CA THR A 125 19.56 8.62 -21.12
C THR A 125 19.78 8.11 -19.71
N LEU A 126 20.98 7.60 -19.44
CA LEU A 126 21.48 7.28 -18.11
C LEU A 126 22.73 8.12 -17.81
N LEU A 127 22.84 8.57 -16.56
CA LEU A 127 23.98 9.36 -16.11
C LEU A 127 24.99 8.47 -15.39
N VAL A 128 26.28 8.74 -15.58
CA VAL A 128 27.38 7.98 -14.97
C VAL A 128 28.40 8.93 -14.39
N THR A 129 28.88 8.63 -13.18
CA THR A 129 30.00 9.31 -12.51
C THR A 129 30.83 8.28 -11.73
N GLY A 130 31.99 8.67 -11.24
CA GLY A 130 32.83 7.86 -10.35
C GLY A 130 34.22 8.47 -10.17
N GLU A 131 35.01 7.95 -9.24
CA GLU A 131 36.38 8.43 -9.01
C GLU A 131 37.30 8.13 -10.21
N ASN A 132 37.08 7.00 -10.90
CA ASN A 132 37.81 6.61 -12.10
C ASN A 132 36.90 6.57 -13.33
N GLN A 133 36.90 7.66 -14.10
CA GLN A 133 36.12 7.81 -15.34
C GLN A 133 36.32 6.65 -16.31
N THR A 134 37.58 6.27 -16.56
CA THR A 134 37.88 5.24 -17.56
C THR A 134 37.35 3.86 -17.17
N LEU A 135 37.29 3.56 -15.86
CA LEU A 135 36.71 2.32 -15.36
C LEU A 135 35.18 2.38 -15.47
N ALA A 136 34.59 3.47 -15.01
CA ALA A 136 33.14 3.67 -15.03
C ALA A 136 32.58 3.60 -16.46
N GLU A 137 33.21 4.24 -17.44
CA GLU A 137 32.82 4.19 -18.86
C GLU A 137 32.96 2.79 -19.46
N ARG A 138 34.01 2.04 -19.09
CA ARG A 138 34.19 0.65 -19.54
C ARG A 138 33.13 -0.28 -18.96
N VAL A 139 32.74 -0.09 -17.71
CA VAL A 139 31.71 -0.90 -17.07
C VAL A 139 30.33 -0.50 -17.58
N SER A 140 30.04 0.81 -17.65
CA SER A 140 28.75 1.34 -18.11
C SER A 140 28.46 0.97 -19.57
N GLY A 141 29.47 0.96 -20.44
CA GLY A 141 29.36 0.49 -21.83
C GLY A 141 29.01 -1.00 -21.99
N ARG A 142 29.08 -1.80 -20.92
CA ARG A 142 28.68 -3.22 -20.90
C ARG A 142 27.31 -3.48 -20.30
N VAL A 143 26.64 -2.45 -19.74
CA VAL A 143 25.30 -2.56 -19.13
C VAL A 143 24.26 -3.00 -20.16
N PHE A 144 24.34 -2.43 -21.36
CA PHE A 144 23.46 -2.72 -22.48
C PHE A 144 24.28 -3.39 -23.59
N PRO A 145 24.51 -4.72 -23.51
CA PRO A 145 25.25 -5.42 -24.55
C PRO A 145 24.51 -5.30 -25.88
N ALA A 146 25.22 -4.86 -26.92
CA ALA A 146 24.67 -4.78 -28.26
C ALA A 146 24.36 -6.19 -28.79
N LEU A 147 23.10 -6.39 -29.19
CA LEU A 147 22.64 -7.58 -29.87
C LEU A 147 23.09 -7.52 -31.33
N TYR A 148 24.29 -8.01 -31.61
CA TYR A 148 24.72 -8.19 -32.99
C TYR A 148 24.17 -9.52 -33.52
N PRO A 149 23.63 -9.56 -34.76
CA PRO A 149 23.51 -10.83 -35.45
C PRO A 149 24.91 -11.44 -35.54
N LEU A 150 25.04 -12.75 -35.27
CA LEU A 150 26.32 -13.43 -35.39
C LEU A 150 26.91 -13.12 -36.78
N PRO A 151 28.20 -12.73 -36.90
CA PRO A 151 28.78 -12.19 -38.14
C PRO A 151 28.74 -13.12 -39.37
N ASN A 152 28.24 -14.35 -39.23
CA ASN A 152 28.20 -15.38 -40.26
C ASN A 152 26.79 -15.87 -40.59
N VAL A 153 25.73 -15.17 -40.15
CA VAL A 153 24.36 -15.44 -40.61
C VAL A 153 23.96 -14.40 -41.64
N THR A 154 24.52 -14.55 -42.84
CA THR A 154 23.93 -13.98 -44.06
C THR A 154 22.64 -14.74 -44.36
N ASP A 155 21.63 -14.04 -44.86
CA ASP A 155 20.39 -14.59 -45.45
C ASP A 155 19.34 -15.13 -44.46
N TYR A 156 18.32 -14.29 -44.17
CA TYR A 156 16.89 -14.60 -43.95
C TYR A 156 16.48 -15.75 -43.00
N LEU A 157 17.41 -16.35 -42.27
CA LEU A 157 17.24 -17.60 -41.51
C LEU A 157 17.66 -17.47 -40.05
N MET A 158 18.09 -16.30 -39.59
CA MET A 158 18.08 -16.03 -38.16
C MET A 158 16.63 -15.74 -37.79
N PRO A 159 15.99 -16.59 -36.98
CA PRO A 159 14.69 -16.23 -36.46
C PRO A 159 14.87 -14.90 -35.72
N PRO A 160 13.85 -14.02 -35.66
CA PRO A 160 13.90 -12.93 -34.69
C PRO A 160 14.33 -13.54 -33.34
N PRO A 161 15.04 -12.82 -32.46
CA PRO A 161 15.41 -13.34 -31.13
C PRO A 161 14.20 -13.93 -30.36
N PHE A 162 13.01 -13.69 -30.89
CA PHE A 162 11.71 -14.12 -30.47
C PHE A 162 10.93 -14.85 -31.58
N SER A 163 11.48 -15.89 -32.19
CA SER A 163 10.64 -16.80 -32.99
C SER A 163 9.76 -17.65 -32.04
N PRO A 164 8.42 -17.61 -32.19
CA PRO A 164 7.48 -18.20 -31.23
C PRO A 164 7.57 -19.73 -31.09
N SER A 165 8.33 -20.41 -31.95
CA SER A 165 8.40 -21.87 -32.02
C SER A 165 9.59 -22.50 -31.29
N GLN A 166 10.51 -21.74 -30.69
CA GLN A 166 11.72 -22.30 -30.04
C GLN A 166 12.02 -21.78 -28.64
N VAL A 167 11.26 -20.81 -28.13
CA VAL A 167 11.55 -20.22 -26.81
C VAL A 167 10.74 -20.95 -25.75
N THR A 168 11.30 -22.04 -25.20
CA THR A 168 10.71 -22.72 -24.04
C THR A 168 10.89 -21.92 -22.74
N ASP A 169 11.83 -20.96 -22.71
CA ASP A 169 12.09 -20.14 -21.53
C ASP A 169 12.36 -18.67 -21.91
N TYR A 170 11.27 -17.90 -22.08
CA TYR A 170 11.35 -16.47 -22.37
C TYR A 170 12.04 -15.70 -21.24
N LEU A 171 11.98 -16.20 -20.00
CA LEU A 171 12.60 -15.55 -18.86
C LEU A 171 14.13 -15.64 -18.94
N ASP A 172 14.70 -16.77 -19.37
CA ASP A 172 16.16 -16.86 -19.61
C ASP A 172 16.61 -15.83 -20.65
N ILE A 173 15.89 -15.70 -21.77
CA ILE A 173 16.22 -14.71 -22.80
C ILE A 173 16.15 -13.29 -22.22
N LEU A 174 15.01 -12.93 -21.60
CA LEU A 174 14.79 -11.60 -21.01
C LEU A 174 15.73 -11.31 -19.84
N SER A 175 16.31 -12.33 -19.20
CA SER A 175 17.33 -12.15 -18.17
C SER A 175 18.67 -11.69 -18.74
N ARG A 176 19.00 -12.10 -19.98
CA ARG A 176 20.25 -11.77 -20.70
C ARG A 176 20.21 -10.42 -21.38
N ILE A 177 19.01 -9.96 -21.77
CA ILE A 177 18.80 -8.66 -22.43
C ILE A 177 18.14 -7.66 -21.50
N VAL A 178 18.58 -6.40 -21.53
CA VAL A 178 17.97 -5.39 -20.67
C VAL A 178 16.70 -4.86 -21.32
N VAL A 179 15.57 -5.14 -20.67
CA VAL A 179 14.25 -4.67 -21.08
C VAL A 179 13.67 -3.73 -20.03
N GLY A 180 12.82 -2.84 -20.48
CA GLY A 180 12.13 -1.87 -19.63
C GLY A 180 10.74 -1.59 -20.12
N SER A 181 10.00 -0.80 -19.36
CA SER A 181 8.65 -0.41 -19.69
C SER A 181 8.39 1.01 -19.19
N ASP A 182 7.59 1.76 -19.94
CA ASP A 182 7.15 3.11 -19.61
C ASP A 182 5.88 3.12 -18.73
N THR A 183 5.33 1.95 -18.41
CA THR A 183 4.16 1.85 -17.53
C THR A 183 4.55 2.17 -16.11
N GLN A 184 3.69 2.91 -15.41
CA GLN A 184 3.86 3.14 -13.97
C GLN A 184 3.78 1.78 -13.22
N PRO A 185 4.69 1.50 -12.28
CA PRO A 185 4.61 0.31 -11.43
C PRO A 185 3.39 0.37 -10.53
N TRP A 186 2.97 -0.77 -10.00
CA TRP A 186 1.83 -0.89 -9.09
C TRP A 186 2.28 -1.37 -7.71
N TYR A 187 1.38 -1.34 -6.74
CA TYR A 187 1.65 -1.73 -5.35
C TYR A 187 1.95 -3.23 -5.15
N THR A 188 1.72 -4.04 -6.17
CA THR A 188 1.89 -5.51 -6.15
C THR A 188 2.54 -5.98 -7.44
N GLN A 189 3.25 -7.10 -7.37
CA GLN A 189 3.77 -7.85 -8.50
C GLN A 189 2.95 -9.12 -8.78
N LEU A 190 1.74 -9.27 -8.21
CA LEU A 190 0.82 -10.33 -8.60
C LEU A 190 0.40 -10.20 -10.06
N LEU A 191 0.23 -8.96 -10.53
CA LEU A 191 0.01 -8.62 -11.93
C LEU A 191 0.90 -7.43 -12.29
N GLU A 192 1.88 -7.65 -13.16
CA GLU A 192 2.80 -6.60 -13.59
C GLU A 192 2.14 -5.68 -14.63
N PRO A 193 2.01 -4.36 -14.37
CA PRO A 193 1.37 -3.39 -15.26
C PRO A 193 1.89 -3.36 -16.69
N ALA A 194 3.18 -3.65 -16.91
CA ALA A 194 3.77 -3.72 -18.24
C ALA A 194 3.05 -4.72 -19.15
N PHE A 195 2.52 -5.80 -18.59
CA PHE A 195 1.92 -6.89 -19.36
C PHE A 195 0.38 -6.87 -19.37
N SER A 196 -0.26 -6.15 -18.44
CA SER A 196 -1.73 -6.07 -18.38
C SER A 196 -2.33 -4.93 -19.19
N SER A 197 -1.56 -3.87 -19.46
CA SER A 197 -2.07 -2.64 -20.07
C SER A 197 -2.00 -2.59 -21.61
N GLY A 198 -1.63 -3.70 -22.26
CA GLY A 198 -1.45 -3.76 -23.72
C GLY A 198 -0.35 -2.82 -24.23
N LYS A 199 0.61 -2.48 -23.37
CA LYS A 199 1.69 -1.53 -23.67
C LYS A 199 2.95 -2.23 -24.15
N THR A 200 3.77 -1.47 -24.84
CA THR A 200 5.00 -1.94 -25.46
C THR A 200 6.08 -2.21 -24.42
N LEU A 201 6.78 -3.33 -24.58
CA LEU A 201 8.02 -3.61 -23.86
C LEU A 201 9.16 -2.97 -24.64
N HIS A 202 10.00 -2.21 -23.95
CA HIS A 202 11.13 -1.54 -24.57
C HIS A 202 12.39 -2.38 -24.44
N LEU A 203 12.99 -2.71 -25.58
CA LEU A 203 14.30 -3.34 -25.64
C LEU A 203 15.38 -2.25 -25.67
N LEU A 204 16.17 -2.17 -24.59
CA LEU A 204 17.20 -1.14 -24.44
C LEU A 204 18.48 -1.61 -25.13
N GLN A 205 18.91 -0.89 -26.18
CA GLN A 205 20.10 -1.22 -26.96
C GLN A 205 20.96 0.02 -27.23
N PRO A 206 22.28 -0.11 -27.38
CA PRO A 206 23.12 1.02 -27.80
C PRO A 206 22.80 1.55 -29.20
N ARG A 207 22.29 0.68 -30.08
CA ARG A 207 21.81 1.02 -31.43
C ARG A 207 20.64 0.13 -31.81
N CYS A 208 19.59 0.72 -32.37
CA CYS A 208 18.44 -0.04 -32.82
C CYS A 208 18.59 -0.50 -34.28
N MET A 209 18.09 -1.69 -34.59
CA MET A 209 18.06 -2.26 -35.93
C MET A 209 16.60 -2.53 -36.35
N PRO A 210 16.26 -2.48 -37.65
CA PRO A 210 14.87 -2.55 -38.12
C PRO A 210 14.14 -3.85 -37.79
N PHE A 211 14.85 -4.93 -37.47
CA PHE A 211 14.28 -6.23 -37.13
C PHE A 211 14.02 -6.41 -35.63
N MET A 212 14.33 -5.41 -34.80
CA MET A 212 14.11 -5.45 -33.34
C MET A 212 12.73 -4.91 -32.95
N PHE A 213 11.73 -5.22 -33.76
CA PHE A 213 10.31 -4.94 -33.51
C PHE A 213 9.52 -6.20 -33.74
N GLY A 214 8.52 -6.47 -32.91
CA GLY A 214 7.63 -7.61 -33.11
C GLY A 214 6.74 -7.88 -31.91
N THR A 215 5.67 -8.62 -32.15
CA THR A 215 4.74 -9.06 -31.11
C THR A 215 5.05 -10.50 -30.72
N ILE A 216 5.18 -10.77 -29.42
CA ILE A 216 5.45 -12.11 -28.90
C ILE A 216 4.26 -12.58 -28.07
N PRO A 217 3.77 -13.82 -28.28
CA PRO A 217 2.90 -14.47 -27.31
C PRO A 217 3.72 -14.89 -26.09
N TYR A 218 3.39 -14.35 -24.92
CA TYR A 218 3.99 -14.70 -23.63
C TYR A 218 2.97 -15.34 -22.73
N ASN A 219 3.33 -16.45 -22.09
CA ASN A 219 2.47 -17.12 -21.13
C ASN A 219 3.02 -16.91 -19.71
N ALA A 220 2.42 -15.96 -18.98
CA ALA A 220 2.82 -15.61 -17.62
C ALA A 220 2.11 -16.52 -16.60
N GLY A 221 2.56 -17.77 -16.47
CA GLY A 221 1.98 -18.69 -15.48
C GLY A 221 0.49 -19.00 -15.72
N GLY A 222 0.06 -19.12 -16.98
CA GLY A 222 -1.32 -19.40 -17.38
C GLY A 222 -2.05 -18.22 -18.02
N VAL A 223 -1.47 -17.00 -17.97
CA VAL A 223 -2.04 -15.81 -18.62
C VAL A 223 -1.41 -15.65 -20.02
N PRO A 224 -2.16 -15.89 -21.11
CA PRO A 224 -1.68 -15.58 -22.46
C PRO A 224 -1.71 -14.07 -22.69
N LEU A 225 -0.54 -13.48 -22.93
CA LEU A 225 -0.36 -12.05 -23.17
C LEU A 225 0.33 -11.85 -24.52
N HIS A 226 -0.02 -10.78 -25.21
CA HIS A 226 0.67 -10.36 -26.43
C HIS A 226 1.50 -9.14 -26.10
N ILE A 227 2.81 -9.24 -26.29
CA ILE A 227 3.75 -8.19 -25.92
C ILE A 227 4.33 -7.61 -27.20
N ASP A 228 4.07 -6.34 -27.43
CA ASP A 228 4.72 -5.60 -28.50
C ASP A 228 6.10 -5.14 -28.03
N ILE A 229 7.17 -5.60 -28.69
CA ILE A 229 8.53 -5.17 -28.40
C ILE A 229 8.92 -4.03 -29.33
N GLN A 230 9.44 -2.96 -28.73
CA GLN A 230 10.01 -1.83 -29.45
C GLN A 230 11.44 -1.58 -28.98
N CYS A 231 12.38 -1.50 -29.92
CA CYS A 231 13.75 -1.10 -29.58
C CYS A 231 13.84 0.39 -29.25
N ILE A 232 14.58 0.73 -28.20
CA ILE A 232 14.94 2.10 -27.83
C ILE A 232 16.45 2.20 -27.69
N GLU A 233 17.03 3.26 -28.26
CA GLU A 233 18.44 3.57 -28.13
C GLU A 233 18.77 4.11 -26.74
N VAL A 234 19.86 3.62 -26.16
CA VAL A 234 20.35 4.05 -24.85
C VAL A 234 21.58 4.93 -25.01
N GLN A 235 21.58 6.05 -24.30
CA GLN A 235 22.72 6.95 -24.21
C GLN A 235 23.26 6.97 -22.77
N MET A 236 24.52 6.57 -22.59
CA MET A 236 25.23 6.69 -21.31
C MET A 236 26.04 7.99 -21.34
N LEU A 237 25.76 8.92 -20.42
CA LEU A 237 26.42 10.22 -20.36
C LEU A 237 27.25 10.37 -19.08
N TRP A 238 28.49 10.82 -19.23
CA TRP A 238 29.38 11.09 -18.10
C TRP A 238 29.08 12.44 -17.45
N ARG A 239 29.16 12.51 -16.12
CA ARG A 239 29.08 13.75 -15.34
C ARG A 239 30.25 13.81 -14.37
N GLU A 240 30.72 15.03 -14.08
CA GLU A 240 31.92 15.26 -13.28
C GLU A 240 31.79 14.83 -11.82
N SER A 241 30.58 14.87 -11.27
CA SER A 241 30.34 14.53 -9.86
C SER A 241 28.90 14.09 -9.59
N ALA A 242 28.73 13.39 -8.46
CA ALA A 242 27.43 12.97 -7.95
C ALA A 242 26.44 14.13 -7.71
N SER A 243 26.93 15.31 -7.35
CA SER A 243 26.07 16.49 -7.15
C SER A 243 25.46 16.99 -8.45
N VAL A 244 26.20 16.92 -9.56
CA VAL A 244 25.70 17.25 -10.90
C VAL A 244 24.63 16.25 -11.33
N ILE A 245 24.87 14.95 -11.11
CA ILE A 245 23.86 13.91 -11.39
C ILE A 245 22.59 14.17 -10.57
N ASN A 246 22.72 14.40 -9.26
CA ASN A 246 21.57 14.68 -8.41
C ASN A 246 20.77 15.90 -8.89
N TYR A 247 21.46 16.98 -9.30
CA TYR A 247 20.83 18.18 -9.83
C TYR A 247 20.07 17.91 -11.15
N GLU A 248 20.62 17.11 -12.05
CA GLU A 248 19.97 16.73 -13.31
C GLU A 248 18.78 15.78 -13.10
N LEU A 249 18.95 14.74 -12.27
CA LEU A 249 17.86 13.84 -11.91
C LEU A 249 16.69 14.60 -11.25
N PHE A 250 17.00 15.58 -10.41
CA PHE A 250 15.99 16.44 -9.78
C PHE A 250 15.22 17.32 -10.77
N LYS A 251 15.76 17.62 -11.96
CA LYS A 251 15.00 18.29 -13.04
C LYS A 251 13.91 17.40 -13.66
N GLY A 252 14.06 16.08 -13.59
CA GLY A 252 13.06 15.12 -14.06
C GLY A 252 11.96 14.79 -13.07
N TYR A 253 12.04 15.26 -11.83
CA TYR A 253 11.08 14.91 -10.78
C TYR A 253 9.77 15.69 -10.96
N VAL A 254 8.65 15.00 -11.18
CA VAL A 254 7.35 15.60 -11.60
C VAL A 254 6.84 16.67 -10.63
N GLN A 255 7.09 16.54 -9.32
CA GLN A 255 6.60 17.51 -8.33
C GLN A 255 7.23 18.90 -8.44
N ARG A 256 8.25 19.09 -9.28
CA ARG A 256 8.90 20.38 -9.47
C ARG A 256 8.02 21.41 -10.19
N GLY A 257 7.04 20.97 -10.99
CA GLY A 257 6.30 21.82 -11.92
C GLY A 257 7.19 22.29 -13.09
N GLY A 258 6.66 22.20 -14.31
CA GLY A 258 7.41 22.49 -15.55
C GLY A 258 7.55 21.26 -16.46
N GLU A 259 8.32 21.42 -17.54
CA GLU A 259 8.63 20.30 -18.43
C GLU A 259 9.57 19.31 -17.74
N THR A 260 9.14 18.05 -17.66
CA THR A 260 9.86 16.97 -17.01
C THR A 260 10.98 16.45 -17.92
N ASN A 261 12.22 16.48 -17.42
CA ASN A 261 13.38 15.89 -18.09
C ASN A 261 13.85 14.65 -17.35
N GLU A 262 13.18 13.53 -17.57
CA GLU A 262 13.43 12.28 -16.88
C GLU A 262 14.59 11.49 -17.51
N PHE A 263 15.42 10.96 -16.63
CA PHE A 263 16.48 10.00 -16.93
C PHE A 263 16.05 8.63 -16.41
N VAL A 264 16.56 7.55 -17.02
CA VAL A 264 16.25 6.18 -16.57
C VAL A 264 16.84 5.92 -15.18
N ALA A 265 18.12 6.23 -15.02
CA ALA A 265 18.85 6.08 -13.76
C ALA A 265 20.15 6.90 -13.79
N GLY A 266 20.76 7.07 -12.61
CA GLY A 266 22.14 7.50 -12.48
C GLY A 266 22.97 6.42 -11.77
N TYR A 267 24.22 6.24 -12.20
CA TYR A 267 25.18 5.33 -11.57
C TYR A 267 26.40 6.11 -11.05
N ASP A 268 26.69 5.95 -9.76
CA ASP A 268 27.94 6.44 -9.15
C ASP A 268 28.86 5.28 -8.85
N PHE A 269 29.97 5.16 -9.58
CA PHE A 269 30.95 4.12 -9.32
C PHE A 269 31.85 4.40 -8.10
N LEU A 270 31.69 5.52 -7.39
CA LEU A 270 32.43 5.85 -6.17
C LEU A 270 33.93 5.47 -6.31
N ASN A 271 34.47 4.71 -5.38
CA ASN A 271 35.83 4.17 -5.36
C ASN A 271 35.94 2.73 -5.91
N THR A 272 35.08 2.34 -6.86
CA THR A 272 35.10 1.01 -7.49
C THR A 272 36.47 0.69 -8.12
N THR A 273 36.98 -0.50 -7.84
CA THR A 273 38.25 -1.02 -8.39
C THR A 273 38.01 -2.29 -9.21
N GLY A 274 39.07 -2.91 -9.74
CA GLY A 274 38.96 -4.23 -10.40
C GLY A 274 38.64 -5.40 -9.46
N TYR A 275 38.59 -5.18 -8.14
CA TYR A 275 38.36 -6.22 -7.13
C TYR A 275 37.20 -5.91 -6.18
N ASP A 276 36.77 -4.65 -6.11
CA ASP A 276 35.72 -4.19 -5.21
C ASP A 276 34.73 -3.31 -5.97
N LEU A 277 33.43 -3.60 -5.83
CA LEU A 277 32.33 -2.87 -6.46
C LEU A 277 31.61 -2.04 -5.39
N ASN A 278 31.78 -0.72 -5.45
CA ASN A 278 31.06 0.21 -4.61
C ASN A 278 30.25 1.16 -5.49
N ILE A 279 28.93 1.07 -5.43
CA ILE A 279 28.07 1.77 -6.37
C ILE A 279 26.83 2.36 -5.72
N ASN A 280 26.51 3.62 -6.04
CA ASN A 280 25.19 4.19 -5.80
C ASN A 280 24.34 4.11 -7.07
N VAL A 281 23.12 3.60 -6.93
CA VAL A 281 22.13 3.56 -8.02
C VAL A 281 21.03 4.54 -7.69
N TRP A 282 20.94 5.63 -8.45
CA TRP A 282 19.86 6.59 -8.35
C TRP A 282 18.74 6.23 -9.32
N TYR A 283 17.50 6.33 -8.84
CA TYR A 283 16.29 6.05 -9.59
C TYR A 283 15.28 7.19 -9.38
N ASN A 284 14.35 7.35 -10.31
CA ASN A 284 13.30 8.35 -10.18
C ASN A 284 12.22 7.86 -9.18
N SER A 285 12.10 8.53 -8.04
CA SER A 285 11.11 8.20 -7.02
C SER A 285 9.70 8.71 -7.34
N THR A 286 9.50 9.48 -8.43
CA THR A 286 8.16 9.95 -8.85
C THR A 286 7.15 8.80 -8.94
N TYR A 287 7.63 7.63 -9.35
CA TYR A 287 6.82 6.43 -9.54
C TYR A 287 6.44 5.71 -8.24
N ASN A 288 6.90 6.18 -7.07
CA ASN A 288 6.60 5.53 -5.79
C ASN A 288 5.14 5.73 -5.34
N ASP A 289 4.48 6.77 -5.87
CA ASP A 289 3.15 7.22 -5.46
C ASP A 289 2.99 7.33 -3.94
N ASN A 290 4.04 7.80 -3.27
CA ASN A 290 4.06 7.98 -1.83
C ASN A 290 3.21 9.20 -1.46
N THR A 291 1.94 8.98 -1.20
CA THR A 291 1.23 9.78 -0.21
C THR A 291 1.58 9.18 1.15
N ALA A 292 1.83 9.99 2.19
CA ALA A 292 2.37 9.52 3.48
C ALA A 292 1.54 8.41 4.18
N TYR A 293 0.37 8.05 3.64
CA TYR A 293 -0.58 7.08 4.15
C TYR A 293 -0.92 5.95 3.15
N SER A 294 -0.24 5.86 1.99
CA SER A 294 -0.49 4.84 0.97
C SER A 294 0.57 3.75 0.91
N PHE A 295 0.19 2.62 0.32
CA PHE A 295 1.13 1.58 -0.08
C PHE A 295 2.16 2.16 -1.06
N ILE A 296 3.41 1.69 -0.96
CA ILE A 296 4.49 2.10 -1.86
C ILE A 296 4.45 1.20 -3.09
N ALA A 297 4.56 1.77 -4.30
CA ALA A 297 4.65 0.98 -5.52
C ALA A 297 5.89 0.06 -5.53
N ALA A 298 5.75 -1.15 -6.09
CA ALA A 298 6.84 -2.11 -6.25
C ALA A 298 7.81 -1.63 -7.37
N LEU A 299 8.73 -0.75 -7.02
CA LEU A 299 9.64 -0.11 -7.96
C LEU A 299 10.59 -1.11 -8.65
N ARG A 300 10.87 -0.84 -9.93
CA ARG A 300 11.72 -1.62 -10.84
C ARG A 300 13.24 -1.43 -10.63
N VAL A 301 13.65 -1.22 -9.37
CA VAL A 301 15.06 -1.03 -8.97
C VAL A 301 15.91 -2.31 -9.10
N PRO A 302 15.41 -3.53 -8.82
CA PRO A 302 16.24 -4.75 -8.88
C PRO A 302 16.93 -4.97 -10.22
N ARG A 303 16.29 -4.64 -11.35
CA ARG A 303 16.91 -4.78 -12.67
C ARG A 303 18.03 -3.77 -12.91
N LEU A 304 17.89 -2.54 -12.42
CA LEU A 304 18.93 -1.51 -12.51
C LEU A 304 20.21 -1.95 -11.78
N VAL A 305 20.07 -2.53 -10.59
CA VAL A 305 21.18 -3.05 -9.79
C VAL A 305 21.77 -4.30 -10.45
N ASN A 306 20.91 -5.23 -10.91
CA ASN A 306 21.38 -6.44 -11.59
C ASN A 306 22.15 -6.12 -12.88
N ALA A 307 21.67 -5.19 -13.71
CA ALA A 307 22.30 -4.86 -14.98
C ALA A 307 23.73 -4.32 -14.80
N ILE A 308 23.93 -3.44 -13.81
CA ILE A 308 25.24 -2.85 -13.52
C ILE A 308 26.18 -3.84 -12.83
N SER A 309 25.69 -4.66 -11.89
CA SER A 309 26.47 -5.73 -11.26
C SER A 309 26.90 -6.80 -12.28
N ASN A 310 26.01 -7.17 -13.20
CA ASN A 310 26.33 -8.09 -14.28
C ASN A 310 27.38 -7.50 -15.24
N ALA A 311 27.26 -6.22 -15.58
CA ALA A 311 28.26 -5.52 -16.41
C ALA A 311 29.65 -5.47 -15.75
N TYR A 312 29.70 -5.22 -14.44
CA TYR A 312 30.93 -5.25 -13.66
C TYR A 312 31.54 -6.66 -13.63
N LEU A 313 30.73 -7.69 -13.38
CA LEU A 313 31.17 -9.09 -13.40
C LEU A 313 31.79 -9.47 -14.75
N LYS A 314 31.14 -9.08 -15.85
CA LYS A 314 31.66 -9.28 -17.21
C LYS A 314 32.96 -8.54 -17.47
N PHE A 315 33.12 -7.36 -16.88
CA PHE A 315 34.35 -6.58 -16.99
C PHE A 315 35.53 -7.30 -16.31
N ILE A 316 35.32 -7.89 -15.12
CA ILE A 316 36.39 -8.54 -14.34
C ILE A 316 36.69 -9.98 -14.78
N ARG A 317 35.69 -10.77 -15.18
CA ARG A 317 35.83 -12.20 -15.51
C ARG A 317 35.74 -12.50 -17.01
N GLY A 318 35.34 -11.54 -17.83
CA GLY A 318 35.05 -11.73 -19.26
C GLY A 318 33.59 -12.11 -19.52
N SER A 319 33.23 -12.23 -20.80
CA SER A 319 31.85 -12.47 -21.27
C SER A 319 31.29 -13.85 -20.96
N GLY A 320 32.10 -14.79 -20.44
CA GLY A 320 31.68 -16.14 -20.09
C GLY A 320 31.01 -16.27 -18.71
N VAL A 321 30.92 -15.18 -17.95
CA VAL A 321 30.26 -15.15 -16.63
C VAL A 321 29.11 -14.16 -16.65
N ASP A 322 27.92 -14.66 -16.38
CA ASP A 322 26.68 -13.88 -16.30
C ASP A 322 26.09 -13.97 -14.88
N MET A 323 25.58 -12.84 -14.38
CA MET A 323 24.70 -12.78 -13.22
C MET A 323 23.29 -12.43 -13.71
N LEU A 324 22.48 -13.45 -13.90
CA LEU A 324 21.14 -13.32 -14.47
C LEU A 324 20.09 -13.13 -13.37
N LEU A 325 19.28 -12.08 -13.50
CA LEU A 325 18.03 -11.93 -12.75
C LEU A 325 16.90 -12.41 -13.65
N GLU A 326 16.55 -13.69 -13.52
CA GLU A 326 15.60 -14.38 -14.38
C GLU A 326 14.18 -13.83 -14.24
N TYR A 327 13.73 -13.66 -13.00
CA TYR A 327 12.40 -13.15 -12.72
C TYR A 327 12.29 -12.49 -11.34
N VAL A 328 11.21 -11.75 -11.15
CA VAL A 328 10.69 -11.27 -9.88
C VAL A 328 9.28 -11.82 -9.70
N LYS A 329 8.94 -12.20 -8.47
CA LYS A 329 7.60 -12.72 -8.12
C LYS A 329 7.25 -12.34 -6.69
N GLU A 330 5.95 -12.32 -6.41
CA GLU A 330 5.43 -12.07 -5.06
C GLU A 330 5.28 -13.38 -4.25
N MET A 331 4.88 -13.26 -2.98
CA MET A 331 4.57 -14.40 -2.13
C MET A 331 3.16 -14.95 -2.45
N PRO A 332 2.95 -16.28 -2.32
CA PRO A 332 1.62 -16.86 -2.39
C PRO A 332 0.68 -16.23 -1.36
N LYS A 333 -0.59 -16.07 -1.74
CA LYS A 333 -1.63 -15.55 -0.84
C LYS A 333 -2.96 -16.25 -1.03
N VAL A 334 -3.75 -16.25 0.03
CA VAL A 334 -5.16 -16.68 0.00
C VAL A 334 -6.03 -15.58 -0.59
N GLY A 335 -7.19 -15.97 -1.14
CA GLY A 335 -8.18 -15.01 -1.61
C GLY A 335 -8.74 -14.19 -0.44
N THR A 336 -8.83 -12.89 -0.62
CA THR A 336 -9.36 -11.97 0.40
C THR A 336 -10.56 -11.25 -0.16
N ARG A 337 -11.57 -10.99 0.68
CA ARG A 337 -12.63 -10.05 0.34
C ARG A 337 -12.33 -8.75 1.05
N PHE A 338 -12.38 -7.64 0.32
CA PHE A 338 -12.15 -6.34 0.90
C PHE A 338 -13.35 -5.99 1.79
N ARG A 339 -13.24 -6.32 3.07
CA ARG A 339 -14.23 -5.99 4.11
C ARG A 339 -13.50 -5.12 5.12
N LEU A 340 -13.94 -3.87 5.23
CA LEU A 340 -13.44 -2.99 6.28
C LEU A 340 -14.23 -3.30 7.53
N ASP A 341 -13.60 -3.94 8.51
CA ASP A 341 -14.21 -4.05 9.84
C ASP A 341 -14.02 -2.73 10.58
N LEU A 342 -14.91 -1.75 10.33
CA LEU A 342 -14.95 -0.50 11.10
C LEU A 342 -15.01 -0.77 12.61
N SER A 343 -15.66 -1.88 12.95
CA SER A 343 -15.72 -2.42 14.29
C SER A 343 -14.38 -2.64 14.94
N SER A 344 -13.33 -3.02 14.21
CA SER A 344 -12.02 -3.32 14.79
C SER A 344 -11.17 -2.05 14.85
N LEU A 345 -11.30 -1.21 13.82
CA LEU A 345 -10.58 0.05 13.67
C LEU A 345 -11.01 1.11 14.68
N LEU A 346 -12.31 1.34 14.82
CA LEU A 346 -12.85 2.44 15.65
C LEU A 346 -13.33 1.98 17.03
N SER A 347 -13.41 0.67 17.18
CA SER A 347 -13.56 -0.10 18.39
C SER A 347 -13.13 0.56 19.70
N VAL A 348 -11.83 0.84 19.83
CA VAL A 348 -11.22 1.39 21.05
C VAL A 348 -11.76 2.78 21.34
N LEU A 349 -11.88 3.60 20.29
CA LEU A 349 -12.41 4.96 20.38
C LEU A 349 -13.90 4.95 20.78
N PHE A 350 -14.70 4.09 20.14
CA PHE A 350 -16.12 3.98 20.45
C PHE A 350 -16.37 3.45 21.84
N PHE A 351 -15.64 2.42 22.27
CA PHE A 351 -15.77 1.88 23.62
C PHE A 351 -15.45 2.95 24.67
N THR A 352 -14.32 3.65 24.50
CA THR A 352 -13.91 4.73 25.40
C THR A 352 -14.98 5.82 25.47
N TRP A 353 -15.48 6.27 24.32
CA TRP A 353 -16.48 7.33 24.27
C TRP A 353 -17.82 6.93 24.90
N ILE A 354 -18.26 5.68 24.72
CA ILE A 354 -19.50 5.15 25.28
C ILE A 354 -19.41 5.04 26.81
N VAL A 355 -18.26 4.62 27.35
CA VAL A 355 -18.05 4.54 28.81
C VAL A 355 -17.96 5.95 29.41
N GLU A 356 -17.25 6.88 28.76
CA GLU A 356 -17.13 8.27 29.23
C GLU A 356 -18.45 9.04 29.19
N LEU A 357 -19.42 8.64 28.36
CA LEU A 357 -20.72 9.31 28.26
C LEU A 357 -21.52 9.28 29.57
N LEU A 358 -21.24 8.34 30.48
CA LEU A 358 -21.89 8.28 31.79
C LEU A 358 -21.38 9.39 32.72
N PHE A 359 -20.16 9.89 32.50
CA PHE A 359 -19.54 10.87 33.40
C PHE A 359 -20.26 12.24 33.43
N PRO A 360 -20.61 12.87 32.30
CA PRO A 360 -21.43 14.09 32.31
C PRO A 360 -22.79 13.92 33.03
N VAL A 361 -23.38 12.73 32.96
CA VAL A 361 -24.66 12.43 33.61
C VAL A 361 -24.52 12.45 35.13
N MET A 362 -23.47 11.81 35.64
CA MET A 362 -23.17 11.80 37.08
C MET A 362 -22.86 13.22 37.58
N LEU A 363 -22.06 13.97 36.83
CA LEU A 363 -21.73 15.36 37.17
C LEU A 363 -22.95 16.28 37.16
N THR A 364 -23.80 16.21 36.13
CA THR A 364 -25.02 17.04 36.07
C THR A 364 -25.97 16.74 37.22
N TYR A 365 -26.09 15.48 37.64
CA TYR A 365 -26.86 15.11 38.81
C TYR A 365 -26.30 15.73 40.10
N LEU A 366 -24.99 15.64 40.32
CA LEU A 366 -24.33 16.22 41.50
C LEU A 366 -24.43 17.75 41.52
N VAL A 367 -24.29 18.40 40.36
CA VAL A 367 -24.43 19.85 40.21
C VAL A 367 -25.86 20.29 40.49
N TYR A 368 -26.85 19.59 39.93
CA TYR A 368 -28.27 19.86 40.18
C TYR A 368 -28.62 19.73 41.66
N GLU A 369 -28.13 18.70 42.35
CA GLU A 369 -28.36 18.50 43.77
C GLU A 369 -27.74 19.62 44.63
N LYS A 370 -26.55 20.08 44.24
CA LYS A 370 -25.85 21.21 44.87
C LYS A 370 -26.59 22.53 44.64
N GLU A 371 -27.08 22.78 43.43
CA GLU A 371 -27.83 23.98 43.06
C GLU A 371 -29.16 24.08 43.84
N GLN A 372 -29.92 22.99 43.90
CA GLN A 372 -31.17 22.91 44.64
C GLN A 372 -30.98 22.85 46.17
N LYS A 373 -29.73 22.95 46.65
CA LYS A 373 -29.36 22.89 48.07
C LYS A 373 -29.90 21.65 48.79
N LEU A 374 -30.18 20.57 48.05
CA LEU A 374 -30.74 19.32 48.58
C LEU A 374 -29.79 18.72 49.63
N LYS A 375 -28.48 18.77 49.37
CA LYS A 375 -27.44 18.35 50.31
C LYS A 375 -27.50 19.11 51.66
N ILE A 376 -27.77 20.42 51.63
CA ILE A 376 -27.87 21.25 52.84
C ILE A 376 -29.14 20.86 53.62
N MET A 377 -30.27 20.69 52.93
CA MET A 377 -31.51 20.24 53.57
C MET A 377 -31.36 18.86 54.21
N MET A 378 -30.65 17.93 53.57
CA MET A 378 -30.36 16.60 54.13
C MET A 378 -29.48 16.67 55.38
N LYS A 379 -28.47 17.57 55.40
CA LYS A 379 -27.68 17.85 56.60
C LYS A 379 -28.53 18.40 57.75
N MET A 380 -29.50 19.27 57.45
CA MET A 380 -30.43 19.79 58.47
C MET A 380 -31.35 18.71 59.06
N HIS A 381 -31.60 17.62 58.34
CA HIS A 381 -32.33 16.45 58.84
C HIS A 381 -31.44 15.46 59.62
N GLY A 382 -30.18 15.80 59.89
CA GLY A 382 -29.26 14.96 60.68
C GLY A 382 -28.46 13.93 59.89
N LEU A 383 -28.45 14.00 58.54
CA LEU A 383 -27.65 13.08 57.73
C LEU A 383 -26.16 13.49 57.76
N LYS A 384 -25.29 12.56 58.20
CA LYS A 384 -23.84 12.72 58.12
C LYS A 384 -23.35 12.67 56.67
N ASP A 385 -22.20 13.28 56.38
CA ASP A 385 -21.60 13.29 55.03
C ASP A 385 -21.24 11.89 54.51
N GLY A 386 -20.84 10.95 55.38
CA GLY A 386 -20.46 9.59 54.99
C GLY A 386 -21.60 8.80 54.32
N PRO A 387 -22.75 8.60 54.99
CA PRO A 387 -23.90 7.92 54.40
C PRO A 387 -24.41 8.56 53.10
N TYR A 388 -24.31 9.88 52.96
CA TYR A 388 -24.67 10.58 51.73
C TYR A 388 -23.83 10.11 50.54
N TRP A 389 -22.51 10.15 50.67
CA TRP A 389 -21.60 9.72 49.59
C TRP A 389 -21.74 8.24 49.27
N LEU A 390 -21.95 7.40 50.29
CA LEU A 390 -22.17 5.96 50.11
C LEU A 390 -23.44 5.67 49.29
N ILE A 391 -24.54 6.38 49.55
CA ILE A 391 -25.79 6.21 48.80
C ILE A 391 -25.64 6.73 47.37
N SER A 392 -25.02 7.88 47.17
CA SER A 392 -24.79 8.44 45.83
C SER A 392 -23.88 7.53 45.00
N TYR A 393 -22.78 7.02 45.58
CA TYR A 393 -21.90 6.06 44.93
C TYR A 393 -22.61 4.77 44.57
N ALA A 394 -23.36 4.18 45.51
CA ALA A 394 -24.13 2.96 45.25
C ALA A 394 -25.15 3.13 44.11
N TYR A 395 -25.75 4.32 43.99
CA TYR A 395 -26.67 4.61 42.90
C TYR A 395 -25.96 4.73 41.54
N PHE A 396 -24.86 5.47 41.48
CA PHE A 396 -24.09 5.63 40.24
C PHE A 396 -23.48 4.30 39.78
N PHE A 397 -23.02 3.48 40.72
CA PHE A 397 -22.57 2.12 40.46
C PHE A 397 -23.69 1.24 39.91
N ALA A 398 -24.89 1.31 40.48
CA ALA A 398 -26.04 0.56 39.95
C ALA A 398 -26.43 1.05 38.54
N LEU A 399 -26.39 2.35 38.28
CA LEU A 399 -26.63 2.92 36.95
C LEU A 399 -25.57 2.46 35.94
N SER A 400 -24.29 2.43 36.31
CA SER A 400 -23.21 2.00 35.42
C SER A 400 -23.32 0.51 35.08
N VAL A 401 -23.63 -0.34 36.06
CA VAL A 401 -23.88 -1.78 35.83
C VAL A 401 -25.06 -1.99 34.88
N ILE A 402 -26.18 -1.29 35.10
CA ILE A 402 -27.35 -1.37 34.22
C ILE A 402 -27.01 -0.91 32.81
N TYR A 403 -26.32 0.24 32.68
CA TYR A 403 -25.91 0.80 31.40
C TYR A 403 -24.98 -0.15 30.62
N MET A 404 -23.95 -0.69 31.28
CA MET A 404 -23.02 -1.65 30.68
C MET A 404 -23.72 -2.96 30.30
N THR A 405 -24.66 -3.43 31.12
CA THR A 405 -25.45 -4.63 30.80
C THR A 405 -26.31 -4.42 29.55
N PHE A 406 -27.00 -3.27 29.42
CA PHE A 406 -27.73 -2.95 28.21
C PHE A 406 -26.81 -2.83 27.00
N PHE A 407 -25.66 -2.17 27.14
CA PHE A 407 -24.67 -2.06 26.07
C PHE A 407 -24.18 -3.43 25.60
N VAL A 408 -23.90 -4.36 26.51
CA VAL A 408 -23.49 -5.73 26.19
C VAL A 408 -24.62 -6.51 25.52
N ILE A 409 -25.86 -6.43 26.04
CA ILE A 409 -27.01 -7.14 25.45
C ILE A 409 -27.30 -6.64 24.03
N PHE A 410 -27.44 -5.33 23.84
CA PHE A 410 -27.70 -4.76 22.50
C PHE A 410 -26.48 -4.92 21.59
N GLY A 411 -25.28 -4.79 22.13
CA GLY A 411 -24.03 -5.05 21.41
C GLY A 411 -23.94 -6.49 20.91
N SER A 412 -24.36 -7.48 21.71
CA SER A 412 -24.42 -8.89 21.31
C SER A 412 -25.53 -9.15 20.28
N LEU A 413 -26.74 -8.59 20.48
CA LEU A 413 -27.87 -8.75 19.55
C LEU A 413 -27.60 -8.15 18.16
N ILE A 414 -26.97 -6.98 18.12
CA ILE A 414 -26.57 -6.29 16.89
C ILE A 414 -25.24 -6.90 16.36
N GLY A 415 -24.43 -7.46 17.25
CA GLY A 415 -23.04 -7.90 17.07
C GLY A 415 -22.83 -9.27 16.43
N ASN A 416 -23.87 -9.95 15.94
CA ASN A 416 -23.67 -10.96 14.89
C ASN A 416 -22.91 -10.38 13.66
N PHE A 417 -22.76 -9.06 13.58
CA PHE A 417 -21.95 -8.31 12.61
C PHE A 417 -20.61 -7.74 13.16
N LEU A 418 -20.31 -7.87 14.46
CA LEU A 418 -19.13 -7.29 15.13
C LEU A 418 -18.36 -8.39 15.90
N PRO A 419 -17.68 -9.32 15.20
CA PRO A 419 -17.13 -10.54 15.81
C PRO A 419 -16.00 -10.30 16.83
N ILE A 420 -15.45 -9.08 16.90
CA ILE A 420 -14.22 -8.79 17.66
C ILE A 420 -14.51 -8.30 19.09
N TYR A 421 -15.75 -7.91 19.41
CA TYR A 421 -16.06 -7.30 20.72
C TYR A 421 -16.63 -8.25 21.77
N PHE A 422 -17.13 -9.41 21.37
CA PHE A 422 -17.96 -10.25 22.25
C PHE A 422 -17.50 -11.71 22.34
N HIS A 423 -16.25 -12.00 22.01
CA HIS A 423 -15.72 -13.34 22.27
C HIS A 423 -15.38 -13.57 23.75
N GLU A 424 -15.38 -12.52 24.57
CA GLU A 424 -15.29 -12.59 26.03
C GLU A 424 -16.29 -11.62 26.71
N ASP A 425 -17.55 -12.03 26.84
CA ASP A 425 -18.64 -11.24 27.48
C ASP A 425 -18.28 -10.70 28.87
N CYS A 426 -17.36 -11.38 29.58
CA CYS A 426 -16.91 -10.99 30.91
C CYS A 426 -15.98 -9.76 30.88
N THR A 427 -15.07 -9.68 29.91
CA THR A 427 -13.96 -8.72 29.93
C THR A 427 -14.47 -7.28 29.79
N CYS A 428 -15.49 -7.04 28.95
CA CYS A 428 -16.10 -5.73 28.79
C CYS A 428 -16.83 -5.24 30.05
N ILE A 429 -17.51 -6.15 30.77
CA ILE A 429 -18.21 -5.82 32.02
C ILE A 429 -17.20 -5.50 33.12
N PHE A 430 -16.15 -6.32 33.25
CA PHE A 430 -15.06 -6.08 34.19
C PHE A 430 -14.32 -4.77 33.89
N CYS A 431 -14.01 -4.47 32.62
CA CYS A 431 -13.40 -3.21 32.22
C CYS A 431 -14.31 -2.01 32.51
N GLY A 432 -15.61 -2.09 32.23
CA GLY A 432 -16.55 -1.00 32.53
C GLY A 432 -16.68 -0.73 34.03
N ILE A 433 -16.72 -1.79 34.84
CA ILE A 433 -16.74 -1.70 36.30
C ILE A 433 -15.40 -1.13 36.82
N PHE A 434 -14.28 -1.59 36.27
CA PHE A 434 -12.95 -1.11 36.64
C PHE A 434 -12.76 0.36 36.29
N LEU A 435 -13.19 0.80 35.11
CA LEU A 435 -13.15 2.21 34.71
C LEU A 435 -14.03 3.08 35.59
N PHE A 436 -15.22 2.61 35.99
CA PHE A 436 -16.07 3.32 36.94
C PHE A 436 -15.38 3.51 38.30
N ILE A 437 -14.72 2.47 38.82
CA ILE A 437 -13.93 2.54 40.06
C ILE A 437 -12.74 3.49 39.91
N CYS A 438 -12.06 3.47 38.77
CA CYS A 438 -10.93 4.36 38.48
C CYS A 438 -11.35 5.82 38.29
N GLN A 439 -12.54 6.10 37.77
CA GLN A 439 -13.01 7.44 37.47
C GLN A 439 -13.48 8.21 38.71
N ASP A 440 -13.99 7.51 39.74
CA ASP A 440 -14.35 8.09 41.04
C ASP A 440 -13.15 8.16 42.02
N SER A 441 -12.08 7.42 41.74
CA SER A 441 -10.81 7.58 42.44
C SER A 441 -10.17 8.89 41.97
N HIS A 442 -9.83 9.81 42.88
CA HIS A 442 -9.13 11.09 42.64
C HIS A 442 -7.71 10.95 42.03
N CYS A 443 -7.52 10.06 41.06
CA CYS A 443 -6.29 9.81 40.36
C CYS A 443 -6.40 10.36 38.94
N ASP A 444 -6.26 11.68 38.80
CA ASP A 444 -6.06 12.34 37.50
C ASP A 444 -4.89 11.68 36.70
N TRP A 445 -3.90 11.13 37.41
CA TRP A 445 -2.78 10.37 36.86
C TRP A 445 -3.17 9.01 36.27
N ILE A 446 -4.18 8.33 36.82
CA ILE A 446 -4.63 7.02 36.31
C ILE A 446 -5.44 7.21 35.03
N HIS A 447 -6.27 8.25 34.94
CA HIS A 447 -6.95 8.63 33.70
C HIS A 447 -5.94 8.91 32.57
N LEU A 448 -4.87 9.67 32.86
CA LEU A 448 -3.82 9.95 31.87
C LEU A 448 -3.06 8.68 31.46
N CYS A 449 -2.73 7.81 32.42
CA CYS A 449 -2.05 6.54 32.13
C CYS A 449 -2.91 5.57 31.32
N ILE A 450 -4.21 5.45 31.63
CA ILE A 450 -5.16 4.61 30.88
C ILE A 450 -5.36 5.17 29.47
N TRP A 451 -5.47 6.50 29.32
CA TRP A 451 -5.58 7.14 28.01
C TRP A 451 -4.32 6.94 27.17
N LEU A 452 -3.13 7.07 27.77
CA LEU A 452 -1.85 6.78 27.11
C LEU A 452 -1.68 5.30 26.76
N TRP A 453 -2.23 4.40 27.57
CA TRP A 453 -2.18 2.96 27.35
C TRP A 453 -3.14 2.53 26.22
N LEU A 454 -4.36 3.09 26.19
CA LEU A 454 -5.34 2.88 25.12
C LEU A 454 -4.92 3.54 23.80
N ALA A 455 -4.33 4.74 23.85
CA ALA A 455 -3.84 5.46 22.67
C ALA A 455 -2.66 4.75 21.99
N ARG A 456 -1.94 3.85 22.70
CA ARG A 456 -0.84 3.05 22.13
C ARG A 456 -1.30 1.77 21.43
N GLY A 457 -2.61 1.52 21.33
CA GLY A 457 -3.15 0.40 20.52
C GLY A 457 -2.63 -0.97 20.94
N ILE A 458 -2.23 -1.14 22.21
CA ILE A 458 -1.77 -2.43 22.71
C ILE A 458 -3.01 -3.32 22.83
N SER A 459 -3.03 -4.39 22.03
CA SER A 459 -4.07 -5.40 22.08
C SER A 459 -4.22 -5.93 23.50
N PHE A 460 -5.45 -5.97 24.01
CA PHE A 460 -5.83 -6.47 25.34
C PHE A 460 -5.45 -7.93 25.61
N SER A 461 -4.89 -8.62 24.62
CA SER A 461 -4.42 -10.01 24.67
C SER A 461 -3.27 -10.27 25.65
N PHE A 462 -2.75 -9.26 26.37
CA PHE A 462 -1.57 -9.37 27.25
C PHE A 462 -1.87 -9.25 28.75
N LEU A 463 -3.14 -9.20 29.18
CA LEU A 463 -3.50 -9.07 30.60
C LEU A 463 -4.42 -10.17 31.15
N CYS A 464 -4.56 -11.29 30.45
CA CYS A 464 -5.02 -12.56 31.00
C CYS A 464 -4.03 -13.70 30.71
#